data_AF-A0A931SZ46-F1
#
_entry.id   AF-A0A931SZ46-F1
#
_cell.length_a   1.000
_cell.length_b   1.000
_cell.length_c   1.000
_cell.angle_alpha   90.00
_cell.angle_beta   90.00
_cell.angle_gamma   90.00
#
_symmetry.space_group_name_H-M   'P 1'
#
loop_
_entity.id
_entity.type
_entity.pdbx_description
1 polymer ?
#
loop_
_entity_poly.entity_id
_entity_poly.type
_entity_poly.pdbx_seq_one_letter_code
_entity_poly.pdbx_strand_id
1 'polypeptide(L)'
;MEKFFDRFRSLQAGGTPFAVATVVRAERPTSARPGMKAIILADGTLEGWVGGSCAHPVVVREAQQSLRDGTPRLISLSPEGQEPSREGITHHTITCHSGGTLEIYIEPVLPSEQLVVVGRTPVARALAALGAALGRHVVVAEYVSLVASRKRAESVFAYLARQGATAEAVERVKVPAGLDIGALTPEEIAVSIMAEIIQARRRRPVGLPDAPARAAATDPVCGMTVEVATARYTSDYDGVRFYFCSSQCKDTFDRDPAPYAAVHA
;
A
#
# COMPACT_ATOMS: atom_id res chain seq x y z
N MET A 1 -16.75 3.24 -22.88
CA MET A 1 -16.39 3.55 -21.48
C MET A 1 -15.98 2.29 -20.73
N GLU A 2 -16.74 1.19 -20.85
CA GLU A 2 -16.42 -0.14 -20.29
C GLU A 2 -14.99 -0.62 -20.64
N LYS A 3 -14.62 -0.63 -21.93
CA LYS A 3 -13.27 -1.00 -22.40
C LYS A 3 -12.10 -0.27 -21.71
N PHE A 4 -12.28 1.01 -21.35
CA PHE A 4 -11.24 1.77 -20.65
C PHE A 4 -11.05 1.26 -19.23
N PHE A 5 -12.15 1.06 -18.50
CA PHE A 5 -12.11 0.60 -17.12
C PHE A 5 -11.66 -0.87 -16.99
N ASP A 6 -11.93 -1.69 -17.99
CA ASP A 6 -11.42 -3.06 -18.04
C ASP A 6 -9.91 -3.08 -18.27
N ARG A 7 -9.42 -2.24 -19.19
CA ARG A 7 -7.99 -2.09 -19.43
C ARG A 7 -7.25 -1.51 -18.22
N PHE A 8 -7.81 -0.47 -17.60
CA PHE A 8 -7.31 0.12 -16.36
C PHE A 8 -7.14 -0.95 -15.27
N ARG A 9 -8.20 -1.73 -15.01
CA ARG A 9 -8.18 -2.79 -13.99
C ARG A 9 -7.17 -3.89 -14.32
N SER A 10 -7.07 -4.28 -15.59
CA SER A 10 -6.09 -5.27 -16.05
C SER A 10 -4.65 -4.82 -15.80
N LEU A 11 -4.31 -3.57 -16.14
CA LEU A 11 -2.97 -3.02 -15.93
C LEU A 11 -2.64 -2.87 -14.44
N GLN A 12 -3.61 -2.39 -13.66
CA GLN A 12 -3.47 -2.23 -12.22
C GLN A 12 -3.26 -3.59 -11.52
N ALA A 13 -4.06 -4.60 -11.86
CA ALA A 13 -3.91 -5.96 -11.34
C ALA A 13 -2.58 -6.60 -11.76
N GLY A 14 -2.09 -6.29 -12.96
CA GLY A 14 -0.79 -6.73 -13.46
C GLY A 14 0.41 -5.96 -12.90
N GLY A 15 0.19 -4.93 -12.06
CA GLY A 15 1.26 -4.09 -11.50
C GLY A 15 2.04 -3.31 -12.57
N THR A 16 1.47 -3.12 -13.76
CA THR A 16 2.11 -2.36 -14.83
C THR A 16 1.88 -0.87 -14.58
N PRO A 17 2.93 -0.02 -14.49
CA PRO A 17 2.75 1.43 -14.37
C PRO A 17 2.13 2.03 -15.63
N PHE A 18 1.14 2.91 -15.48
CA PHE A 18 0.53 3.66 -16.58
C PHE A 18 -0.02 4.99 -16.08
N ALA A 19 -0.19 5.97 -16.96
CA ALA A 19 -0.85 7.23 -16.65
C ALA A 19 -2.25 7.28 -17.27
N VAL A 20 -3.16 7.99 -16.62
CA VAL A 20 -4.47 8.34 -17.17
C VAL A 20 -4.47 9.82 -17.52
N ALA A 21 -4.66 10.12 -18.79
CA ALA A 21 -4.92 11.48 -19.25
C ALA A 21 -6.44 11.67 -19.39
N THR A 22 -6.97 12.75 -18.81
CA THR A 22 -8.39 13.13 -18.88
C THR A 22 -8.50 14.57 -19.38
N VAL A 23 -9.27 14.79 -20.44
CA VAL A 23 -9.64 16.14 -20.87
C VAL A 23 -10.58 16.73 -19.82
N VAL A 24 -10.15 17.79 -19.13
CA VAL A 24 -10.95 18.46 -18.08
C VAL A 24 -11.59 19.74 -18.60
N ARG A 25 -10.96 20.41 -19.58
CA ARG A 25 -11.49 21.60 -20.25
C ARG A 25 -11.20 21.55 -21.74
N ALA A 26 -12.14 22.03 -22.55
CA ALA A 26 -11.97 22.15 -23.98
C ALA A 26 -12.67 23.42 -24.49
N GLU A 27 -11.89 24.32 -25.10
CA GLU A 27 -12.39 25.50 -25.80
C GLU A 27 -12.34 25.26 -27.30
N ARG A 28 -13.45 25.61 -27.96
CA ARG A 28 -13.62 25.39 -29.40
C ARG A 28 -12.70 26.33 -30.19
N PRO A 29 -12.29 25.94 -31.41
CA PRO A 29 -12.63 24.70 -32.11
C PRO A 29 -11.73 23.52 -31.72
N THR A 30 -12.32 22.44 -31.19
CA THR A 30 -11.61 21.18 -30.91
C THR A 30 -12.59 20.00 -30.98
N SER A 31 -12.10 18.85 -31.44
CA SER A 31 -12.87 17.60 -31.47
C SER A 31 -12.90 16.90 -30.11
N ALA A 32 -11.99 17.26 -29.20
CA ALA A 32 -11.98 16.73 -27.85
C ALA A 32 -13.12 17.32 -27.01
N ARG A 33 -13.61 16.53 -26.06
CA ARG A 33 -14.67 16.93 -25.12
C ARG A 33 -14.23 16.61 -23.69
N PRO A 34 -14.65 17.41 -22.70
CA PRO A 34 -14.44 17.05 -21.31
C PRO A 34 -14.93 15.63 -21.02
N GLY A 35 -14.14 14.88 -20.23
CA GLY A 35 -14.39 13.49 -19.90
C GLY A 35 -13.81 12.47 -20.90
N MET A 36 -13.26 12.89 -22.03
CA MET A 36 -12.44 12.01 -22.87
C MET A 36 -11.16 11.60 -22.14
N LYS A 37 -10.76 10.33 -22.29
CA LYS A 37 -9.64 9.74 -21.55
C LYS A 37 -8.77 8.85 -22.43
N ALA A 38 -7.50 8.76 -22.06
CA ALA A 38 -6.55 7.79 -22.60
C ALA A 38 -5.68 7.20 -21.48
N ILE A 39 -5.24 5.96 -21.67
CA ILE A 39 -4.19 5.31 -20.91
C ILE A 39 -2.88 5.51 -21.66
N ILE A 40 -1.82 5.89 -20.95
CA ILE A 40 -0.48 6.02 -21.52
C ILE A 40 0.47 5.09 -20.77
N LEU A 41 1.13 4.19 -21.50
CA LEU A 41 2.13 3.26 -20.94
C LEU A 41 3.51 3.92 -20.89
N ALA A 42 4.42 3.34 -20.11
CA ALA A 42 5.79 3.85 -19.98
C ALA A 42 6.57 3.91 -21.31
N ASP A 43 6.28 3.02 -22.25
CA ASP A 43 6.87 3.01 -23.60
C ASP A 43 6.32 4.09 -24.54
N GLY A 44 5.32 4.86 -24.09
CA GLY A 44 4.69 5.94 -24.84
C GLY A 44 3.45 5.51 -25.63
N THR A 45 3.05 4.23 -25.57
CA THR A 45 1.80 3.76 -26.15
C THR A 45 0.62 4.50 -25.53
N LEU A 46 -0.25 5.08 -26.37
CA LEU A 46 -1.47 5.77 -25.96
C LEU A 46 -2.71 4.98 -26.42
N GLU A 47 -3.51 4.53 -25.47
CA GLU A 47 -4.75 3.79 -25.69
C GLU A 47 -5.96 4.65 -25.28
N GLY A 48 -6.74 5.10 -26.26
CA GLY A 48 -7.91 5.98 -26.04
C GLY A 48 -7.80 7.28 -26.81
N TRP A 49 -8.43 8.35 -26.31
CA TRP A 49 -8.47 9.64 -26.99
C TRP A 49 -8.51 10.80 -26.02
N VAL A 50 -7.65 11.80 -26.23
CA VAL A 50 -7.61 13.07 -25.46
C VAL A 50 -7.49 14.30 -26.37
N GLY A 51 -7.46 14.12 -27.69
CA GLY A 51 -7.21 15.16 -28.68
C GLY A 51 -6.77 14.56 -30.00
N GLY A 52 -6.59 15.40 -31.02
CA GLY A 52 -6.00 14.98 -32.30
C GLY A 52 -4.48 14.81 -32.22
N SER A 53 -3.86 14.57 -33.37
CA SER A 53 -2.41 14.34 -33.51
C SER A 53 -1.52 15.44 -32.91
N CYS A 54 -1.99 16.68 -32.84
CA CYS A 54 -1.27 17.81 -32.24
C CYS A 54 -1.07 17.69 -30.73
N ALA A 55 -1.99 17.03 -30.01
CA ALA A 55 -1.93 16.91 -28.55
C ALA A 55 -1.10 15.69 -28.12
N HIS A 56 -1.06 14.63 -28.94
CA HIS A 56 -0.47 13.34 -28.57
C HIS A 56 0.99 13.44 -28.09
N PRO A 57 1.92 14.11 -28.79
CA PRO A 57 3.32 14.13 -28.38
C PRO A 57 3.56 14.80 -27.02
N VAL A 58 2.77 15.85 -26.71
CA VAL A 58 2.87 16.56 -25.43
C VAL A 58 2.28 15.70 -24.33
N VAL A 59 1.08 15.14 -24.53
CA VAL A 59 0.43 14.27 -23.54
C VAL A 59 1.29 13.06 -23.21
N VAL A 60 1.86 12.39 -24.22
CA VAL A 60 2.72 11.21 -24.00
C VAL A 60 3.96 11.59 -23.19
N ARG A 61 4.62 12.70 -23.53
CA ARG A 61 5.82 13.17 -22.83
C ARG A 61 5.52 13.50 -21.35
N GLU A 62 4.46 14.26 -21.10
CA GLU A 62 4.05 14.66 -19.75
C GLU A 62 3.55 13.47 -18.94
N ALA A 63 2.87 12.51 -19.57
CA ALA A 63 2.50 11.24 -18.95
C ALA A 63 3.72 10.39 -18.56
N GLN A 64 4.71 10.26 -19.45
CA GLN A 64 5.95 9.57 -19.13
C GLN A 64 6.73 10.27 -18.02
N GLN A 65 6.69 11.60 -17.97
CA GLN A 65 7.33 12.36 -16.88
C GLN A 65 6.59 12.15 -15.56
N SER A 66 5.25 12.24 -15.55
CA SER A 66 4.39 11.93 -14.41
C SER A 66 4.62 10.51 -13.87
N LEU A 67 4.84 9.53 -14.75
CA LEU A 67 5.20 8.16 -14.37
C LEU A 67 6.58 8.06 -13.71
N ARG A 68 7.55 8.88 -14.13
CA ARG A 68 8.91 8.86 -13.58
C ARG A 68 8.99 9.49 -12.19
N ASP A 69 8.31 10.61 -11.99
CA ASP A 69 8.35 11.35 -10.73
C ASP A 69 7.18 11.02 -9.79
N GLY A 70 6.17 10.31 -10.27
CA GLY A 70 4.98 9.92 -9.51
C GLY A 70 4.04 11.08 -9.20
N THR A 71 4.18 12.22 -9.86
CA THR A 71 3.38 13.43 -9.60
C THR A 71 2.32 13.67 -10.68
N PRO A 72 1.06 13.98 -10.31
CA PRO A 72 0.05 14.39 -11.27
C PRO A 72 0.38 15.73 -11.94
N ARG A 73 -0.16 15.95 -13.14
CA ARG A 73 0.09 17.14 -13.97
C ARG A 73 -1.21 17.66 -14.54
N LEU A 74 -1.39 18.98 -14.49
CA LEU A 74 -2.43 19.66 -15.24
C LEU A 74 -1.74 20.48 -16.33
N ILE A 75 -2.00 20.13 -17.59
CA ILE A 75 -1.37 20.80 -18.74
C ILE A 75 -2.41 21.57 -19.55
N SER A 76 -2.00 22.69 -20.12
CA SER A 76 -2.79 23.46 -21.08
C SER A 76 -2.10 23.44 -22.44
N LEU A 77 -2.84 23.03 -23.46
CA LEU A 77 -2.42 23.04 -24.85
C LEU A 77 -3.20 24.12 -25.59
N SER A 78 -2.53 25.18 -26.04
CA SER A 78 -3.17 26.25 -26.81
C SER A 78 -2.24 26.79 -27.90
N PRO A 79 -2.79 27.52 -28.90
CA PRO A 79 -1.97 28.24 -29.86
C PRO A 79 -1.10 29.31 -29.19
N GLU A 80 -0.10 29.79 -29.94
CA GLU A 80 0.80 30.85 -29.49
C GLU A 80 0.02 32.12 -29.12
N GLY A 81 0.37 32.74 -28.00
CA GLY A 81 -0.29 33.95 -27.49
C GLY A 81 -1.58 33.73 -26.68
N GLN A 82 -2.00 32.47 -26.46
CA GLN A 82 -3.13 32.12 -25.58
C GLN A 82 -2.67 31.37 -24.33
N GLU A 83 -1.70 31.93 -23.60
CA GLU A 83 -1.20 31.34 -22.36
C GLU A 83 -2.17 31.61 -21.20
N PRO A 84 -2.67 30.59 -20.51
CA PRO A 84 -3.52 30.79 -19.34
C PRO A 84 -2.69 31.32 -18.16
N SER A 85 -3.17 32.37 -17.50
CA SER A 85 -2.52 32.98 -16.32
C SER A 85 -2.77 32.23 -15.00
N ARG A 86 -2.88 30.89 -15.06
CA ARG A 86 -3.30 30.06 -13.90
C ARG A 86 -2.12 29.33 -13.29
N GLU A 87 -1.93 29.51 -11.99
CA GLU A 87 -0.93 28.79 -11.20
C GLU A 87 -1.21 27.28 -11.18
N GLY A 88 -0.15 26.46 -11.25
CA GLY A 88 -0.25 25.00 -11.24
C GLY A 88 -0.61 24.35 -12.57
N ILE A 89 -0.66 25.12 -13.67
CA ILE A 89 -0.89 24.60 -15.04
C ILE A 89 0.39 24.76 -15.86
N THR A 90 0.90 23.65 -16.41
CA THR A 90 2.02 23.70 -17.36
C THR A 90 1.48 24.01 -18.75
N HIS A 91 1.88 25.13 -19.33
CA HIS A 91 1.48 25.51 -20.68
C HIS A 91 2.40 24.90 -21.73
N HIS A 92 1.81 24.44 -22.83
CA HIS A 92 2.52 24.04 -24.04
C HIS A 92 1.85 24.64 -25.28
N THR A 93 2.65 25.33 -26.07
CA THR A 93 2.22 25.81 -27.38
C THR A 93 2.07 24.64 -28.35
N ILE A 94 0.91 24.54 -29.01
CA ILE A 94 0.67 23.54 -30.05
C ILE A 94 0.28 24.22 -31.38
N THR A 95 0.82 23.71 -32.49
CA THR A 95 0.40 24.08 -33.84
C THR A 95 -0.86 23.31 -34.21
N CYS A 96 -1.99 23.71 -33.64
CA CYS A 96 -3.28 23.12 -33.96
C CYS A 96 -3.99 23.95 -35.03
N HIS A 97 -4.29 23.36 -36.19
CA HIS A 97 -5.09 24.04 -37.23
C HIS A 97 -6.49 24.42 -36.77
N SER A 98 -7.01 23.76 -35.71
CA SER A 98 -8.34 24.07 -35.20
C SER A 98 -8.34 25.28 -34.26
N GLY A 99 -7.20 25.73 -33.72
CA GLY A 99 -7.11 26.94 -32.89
C GLY A 99 -7.76 26.86 -31.50
N GLY A 100 -8.19 25.67 -31.05
CA GLY A 100 -8.80 25.48 -29.74
C GLY A 100 -7.80 25.21 -28.62
N THR A 101 -8.24 25.42 -27.38
CA THR A 101 -7.44 25.20 -26.16
C THR A 101 -7.93 23.96 -25.41
N LEU A 102 -7.01 23.14 -24.92
CA LEU A 102 -7.31 21.93 -24.12
C LEU A 102 -6.60 21.99 -22.78
N GLU A 103 -7.31 21.71 -21.70
CA GLU A 103 -6.69 21.39 -20.42
C GLU A 103 -6.85 19.89 -20.14
N ILE A 104 -5.73 19.23 -19.85
CA ILE A 104 -5.67 17.78 -19.68
C ILE A 104 -5.02 17.49 -18.32
N TYR A 105 -5.75 16.78 -17.47
CA TYR A 105 -5.23 16.25 -16.21
C TYR A 105 -4.62 14.87 -16.44
N ILE A 106 -3.38 14.70 -16.05
CA ILE A 106 -2.58 13.49 -16.21
C ILE A 106 -2.23 12.98 -14.81
N GLU A 107 -2.65 11.76 -14.50
CA GLU A 107 -2.45 11.13 -13.20
C GLU A 107 -1.70 9.80 -13.35
N PRO A 108 -0.58 9.59 -12.64
CA PRO A 108 0.17 8.34 -12.71
C PRO A 108 -0.48 7.28 -11.80
N VAL A 109 -0.67 6.08 -12.35
CA VAL A 109 -1.07 4.88 -11.62
C VAL A 109 0.16 4.00 -11.50
N LEU A 110 0.82 4.09 -10.35
CA LEU A 110 2.02 3.30 -10.04
C LEU A 110 1.63 2.05 -9.25
N PRO A 111 2.31 0.92 -9.47
CA PRO A 111 2.14 -0.24 -8.60
C PRO A 111 2.47 0.14 -7.16
N SER A 112 1.66 -0.34 -6.21
CA SER A 112 2.03 -0.24 -4.80
C SER A 112 3.32 -1.00 -4.58
N GLU A 113 4.37 -0.33 -4.08
CA GLU A 113 5.60 -1.03 -3.70
C GLU A 113 5.26 -2.09 -2.64
N GLN A 114 5.38 -3.34 -3.04
CA GLN A 114 5.10 -4.48 -2.18
C GLN A 114 6.35 -4.87 -1.40
N LEU A 115 6.27 -4.83 -0.08
CA LEU A 115 7.31 -5.33 0.81
C LEU A 115 6.96 -6.76 1.23
N VAL A 116 7.69 -7.75 0.71
CA VAL A 116 7.53 -9.15 1.14
C VAL A 116 8.53 -9.46 2.25
N VAL A 117 8.02 -9.76 3.44
CA VAL A 117 8.82 -10.16 4.60
C VAL A 117 8.69 -11.67 4.80
N VAL A 118 9.79 -12.41 4.68
CA VAL A 118 9.82 -13.85 4.89
C VAL A 118 10.41 -14.17 6.27
N GLY A 119 9.64 -14.86 7.11
CA GLY A 119 10.06 -15.29 8.44
C GLY A 119 9.35 -14.57 9.60
N ARG A 120 9.73 -14.97 10.82
CA ARG A 120 9.02 -14.64 12.07
C ARG A 120 9.90 -14.01 13.15
N THR A 121 11.08 -13.51 12.78
CA THR A 121 12.02 -12.90 13.74
C THR A 121 11.48 -11.56 14.26
N PRO A 122 11.95 -11.06 15.41
CA PRO A 122 11.64 -9.70 15.86
C PRO A 122 11.98 -8.63 14.80
N VAL A 123 13.07 -8.83 14.04
CA VAL A 123 13.45 -7.97 12.91
C VAL A 123 12.40 -8.01 11.80
N ALA A 124 11.92 -9.20 11.42
CA ALA A 124 10.86 -9.34 10.42
C ALA A 124 9.57 -8.62 10.85
N ARG A 125 9.19 -8.72 12.15
CA ARG A 125 8.04 -7.99 12.70
C ARG A 125 8.24 -6.48 12.66
N ALA A 126 9.41 -5.99 13.06
CA ALA A 126 9.74 -4.57 13.02
C ALA A 126 9.72 -4.03 11.57
N LEU A 127 10.30 -4.77 10.63
CA LEU A 127 10.31 -4.42 9.21
C LEU A 127 8.88 -4.37 8.64
N ALA A 128 8.03 -5.32 9.00
CA ALA A 128 6.63 -5.31 8.58
C ALA A 128 5.86 -4.10 9.14
N ALA A 129 6.05 -3.78 10.42
CA ALA A 129 5.41 -2.63 11.06
C ALA A 129 5.87 -1.30 10.45
N LEU A 130 7.18 -1.11 10.25
CA LEU A 130 7.74 0.08 9.63
C LEU A 130 7.32 0.21 8.16
N GLY A 131 7.33 -0.88 7.40
CA GLY A 131 6.86 -0.88 6.01
C GLY A 131 5.42 -0.42 5.89
N ALA A 132 4.54 -0.91 6.76
CA ALA A 132 3.14 -0.50 6.80
C ALA A 132 3.00 0.99 7.18
N ALA A 133 3.76 1.46 8.18
CA ALA A 133 3.77 2.88 8.57
C ALA A 133 4.27 3.82 7.45
N LEU A 134 5.15 3.31 6.58
CA LEU A 134 5.65 4.03 5.39
C LEU A 134 4.74 3.90 4.16
N GLY A 135 3.53 3.34 4.32
CA GLY A 135 2.55 3.20 3.22
C GLY A 135 2.90 2.11 2.21
N ARG A 136 3.77 1.15 2.56
CA ARG A 136 4.08 -0.01 1.70
C ARG A 136 3.01 -1.07 1.82
N HIS A 137 2.76 -1.80 0.73
CA HIS A 137 1.90 -2.97 0.76
C HIS A 137 2.70 -4.15 1.34
N VAL A 138 2.58 -4.40 2.64
CA VAL A 138 3.38 -5.42 3.34
C VAL A 138 2.71 -6.78 3.28
N VAL A 139 3.43 -7.78 2.80
CA VAL A 139 3.04 -9.19 2.81
C VAL A 139 4.02 -9.97 3.68
N VAL A 140 3.53 -10.60 4.75
CA VAL A 140 4.37 -11.44 5.63
C VAL A 140 4.13 -12.91 5.31
N ALA A 141 5.19 -13.60 4.90
CA ALA A 141 5.19 -15.04 4.65
C ALA A 141 5.92 -15.76 5.80
N GLU A 142 5.14 -16.35 6.70
CA GLU A 142 5.68 -17.15 7.81
C GLU A 142 5.76 -18.65 7.49
N TYR A 143 5.04 -19.08 6.45
CA TYR A 143 4.98 -20.45 6.00
C TYR A 143 5.59 -20.56 4.60
N VAL A 144 6.57 -21.45 4.45
CA VAL A 144 7.24 -21.72 3.17
C VAL A 144 7.21 -23.22 2.92
N SER A 145 6.70 -23.62 1.76
CA SER A 145 6.67 -25.02 1.33
C SER A 145 7.19 -25.17 -0.10
N LEU A 146 7.85 -26.28 -0.39
CA LEU A 146 8.38 -26.58 -1.71
C LEU A 146 7.51 -27.61 -2.45
N VAL A 147 7.00 -27.22 -3.62
CA VAL A 147 6.25 -28.12 -4.52
C VAL A 147 7.25 -29.02 -5.25
N ALA A 148 7.68 -30.09 -4.59
CA ALA A 148 8.61 -31.07 -5.14
C ALA A 148 8.48 -32.42 -4.42
N SER A 149 8.88 -33.51 -5.07
CA SER A 149 9.07 -34.79 -4.39
C SER A 149 10.22 -34.70 -3.37
N ARG A 150 10.22 -35.58 -2.36
CA ARG A 150 11.29 -35.63 -1.34
C ARG A 150 12.69 -35.70 -1.97
N LYS A 151 12.87 -36.59 -2.95
CA LYS A 151 14.11 -36.74 -3.71
C LYS A 151 14.54 -35.46 -4.44
N ARG A 152 13.61 -34.71 -5.04
CA ARG A 152 13.94 -33.44 -5.70
C ARG A 152 14.30 -32.36 -4.71
N ALA A 153 13.62 -32.33 -3.56
CA ALA A 153 13.92 -31.37 -2.50
C ALA A 153 15.30 -31.59 -1.89
N GLU A 154 15.75 -32.83 -1.71
CA GLU A 154 17.13 -33.13 -1.28
C GLU A 154 18.17 -32.46 -2.17
N SER A 155 18.00 -32.53 -3.50
CA SER A 155 18.88 -31.84 -4.45
C SER A 155 18.84 -30.33 -4.31
N VAL A 156 17.65 -29.75 -4.11
CA VAL A 156 17.47 -28.30 -3.89
C VAL A 156 18.14 -27.86 -2.59
N PHE A 157 17.97 -28.63 -1.51
CA PHE A 157 18.56 -28.34 -0.21
C PHE A 157 20.09 -28.46 -0.22
N ALA A 158 20.64 -29.47 -0.92
CA ALA A 158 22.08 -29.57 -1.13
C ALA A 158 22.63 -28.39 -1.95
N TYR A 159 21.88 -27.88 -2.92
CA TYR A 159 22.24 -26.66 -3.64
C TYR A 159 22.22 -25.43 -2.71
N LEU A 160 21.14 -25.22 -1.95
CA LEU A 160 21.01 -24.09 -1.02
C LEU A 160 22.09 -24.09 0.06
N ALA A 161 22.43 -25.27 0.61
CA ALA A 161 23.51 -25.41 1.59
C ALA A 161 24.86 -24.94 1.03
N ARG A 162 25.16 -25.26 -0.25
CA ARG A 162 26.37 -24.77 -0.93
C ARG A 162 26.37 -23.26 -1.15
N GLN A 163 25.19 -22.63 -1.20
CA GLN A 163 25.04 -21.17 -1.29
C GLN A 163 25.04 -20.49 0.09
N GLY A 164 25.29 -21.23 1.17
CA GLY A 164 25.37 -20.69 2.53
C GLY A 164 24.06 -20.71 3.32
N ALA A 165 23.02 -21.40 2.84
CA ALA A 165 21.82 -21.60 3.64
C ALA A 165 22.12 -22.48 4.87
N THR A 166 21.64 -22.04 6.04
CA THR A 166 21.80 -22.82 7.27
C THR A 166 20.87 -24.02 7.28
N ALA A 167 21.26 -25.09 8.00
CA ALA A 167 20.40 -26.26 8.19
C ALA A 167 19.04 -25.86 8.79
N GLU A 168 19.04 -24.92 9.75
CA GLU A 168 17.83 -24.38 10.37
C GLU A 168 16.92 -23.66 9.35
N ALA A 169 17.49 -22.91 8.40
CA ALA A 169 16.71 -22.24 7.36
C ALA A 169 16.04 -23.25 6.42
N VAL A 170 16.76 -24.33 6.09
CA VAL A 170 16.25 -25.42 5.25
C VAL A 170 15.16 -26.23 5.95
N GLU A 171 15.35 -26.53 7.25
CA GLU A 171 14.39 -27.29 8.07
C GLU A 171 13.02 -26.60 8.18
N ARG A 172 12.99 -25.26 8.09
CA ARG A 172 11.75 -24.47 8.08
C ARG A 172 10.92 -24.64 6.80
N VAL A 173 11.49 -25.22 5.73
CA VAL A 173 10.79 -25.43 4.46
C VAL A 173 10.03 -26.76 4.50
N LYS A 174 8.69 -26.69 4.46
CA LYS A 174 7.86 -27.89 4.41
C LYS A 174 7.97 -28.58 3.05
N VAL A 175 8.20 -29.90 3.05
CA VAL A 175 8.29 -30.73 1.83
C VAL A 175 7.65 -32.10 2.06
N PRO A 176 6.94 -32.66 1.05
CA PRO A 176 6.47 -32.03 -0.19
C PRO A 176 5.38 -31.00 0.14
N ALA A 177 5.14 -29.94 -0.62
CA ALA A 177 4.01 -29.04 -0.36
C ALA A 177 2.65 -29.79 -0.44
N GLY A 178 1.69 -29.38 0.38
CA GLY A 178 0.32 -29.91 0.44
C GLY A 178 0.10 -31.09 1.39
N LEU A 179 -1.13 -31.22 1.90
CA LEU A 179 -1.53 -32.36 2.73
C LEU A 179 -1.47 -33.67 1.92
N ASP A 180 -1.13 -34.77 2.58
CA ASP A 180 -1.15 -36.08 1.92
C ASP A 180 -2.60 -36.57 1.78
N ILE A 181 -3.21 -36.22 0.65
CA ILE A 181 -4.55 -36.66 0.25
C ILE A 181 -4.51 -37.70 -0.88
N GLY A 182 -3.32 -38.23 -1.20
CA GLY A 182 -3.12 -39.10 -2.37
C GLY A 182 -3.26 -38.38 -3.72
N ALA A 183 -2.97 -37.06 -3.77
CA ALA A 183 -3.13 -36.23 -4.97
C ALA A 183 -2.23 -36.69 -6.13
N LEU A 184 -2.80 -36.78 -7.35
CA LEU A 184 -2.13 -37.18 -8.58
C LEU A 184 -2.22 -36.10 -9.67
N THR A 185 -3.36 -35.41 -9.77
CA THR A 185 -3.59 -34.38 -10.80
C THR A 185 -3.14 -33.00 -10.32
N PRO A 186 -2.83 -32.04 -11.23
CA PRO A 186 -2.51 -30.67 -10.86
C PRO A 186 -3.59 -30.01 -9.98
N GLU A 187 -4.86 -30.28 -10.26
CA GLU A 187 -6.00 -29.76 -9.52
C GLU A 187 -6.06 -30.35 -8.11
N GLU A 188 -5.83 -31.66 -7.95
CA GLU A 188 -5.76 -32.31 -6.63
C GLU A 188 -4.56 -31.80 -5.82
N ILE A 189 -3.40 -31.62 -6.45
CA ILE A 189 -2.21 -31.05 -5.81
C ILE A 189 -2.49 -29.62 -5.37
N ALA A 190 -3.17 -28.81 -6.18
CA ALA A 190 -3.55 -27.45 -5.80
C ALA A 190 -4.48 -27.44 -4.58
N VAL A 191 -5.49 -28.32 -4.55
CA VAL A 191 -6.38 -28.47 -3.38
C VAL A 191 -5.59 -28.90 -2.14
N SER A 192 -4.64 -29.83 -2.26
CA SER A 192 -3.84 -30.31 -1.13
C SER A 192 -2.94 -29.20 -0.54
N ILE A 193 -2.34 -28.38 -1.41
CA ILE A 193 -1.54 -27.19 -1.03
C ILE A 193 -2.43 -26.15 -0.35
N MET A 194 -3.59 -25.85 -0.92
CA MET A 194 -4.51 -24.88 -0.32
C MET A 194 -5.02 -25.35 1.05
N ALA A 195 -5.35 -26.64 1.19
CA ALA A 195 -5.77 -27.22 2.46
C ALA A 195 -4.67 -27.11 3.53
N GLU A 196 -3.42 -27.33 3.15
CA GLU A 196 -2.26 -27.13 4.01
C GLU A 196 -2.09 -25.67 4.43
N ILE A 197 -2.17 -24.72 3.49
CA ILE A 197 -2.06 -23.29 3.80
C ILE A 197 -3.15 -22.89 4.80
N ILE A 198 -4.37 -23.38 4.63
CA ILE A 198 -5.47 -23.15 5.57
C ILE A 198 -5.16 -23.77 6.94
N GLN A 199 -4.66 -25.00 7.00
CA GLN A 199 -4.27 -25.67 8.26
C GLN A 199 -3.17 -24.89 8.98
N ALA A 200 -2.13 -24.45 8.27
CA ALA A 200 -1.05 -23.65 8.82
C ALA A 200 -1.54 -22.30 9.36
N ARG A 201 -2.46 -21.63 8.63
CA ARG A 201 -3.09 -20.38 9.09
C ARG A 201 -3.90 -20.56 10.36
N ARG A 202 -4.69 -21.64 10.47
CA ARG A 202 -5.51 -21.91 11.67
C ARG A 202 -4.70 -22.31 12.90
N ARG A 203 -3.50 -22.85 12.71
CA ARG A 203 -2.57 -23.18 13.81
C ARG A 203 -1.80 -21.96 14.31
N ARG A 204 -1.91 -20.80 13.67
CA ARG A 204 -1.36 -19.54 14.20
C ARG A 204 -2.31 -18.99 15.27
N PRO A 205 -1.80 -18.53 16.42
CA PRO A 205 -2.50 -17.50 17.19
C PRO A 205 -2.80 -16.34 16.23
N VAL A 206 -4.08 -15.94 16.14
CA VAL A 206 -4.48 -14.79 15.33
C VAL A 206 -3.72 -13.56 15.85
N GLY A 207 -3.01 -12.88 14.95
CA GLY A 207 -2.48 -11.55 15.20
C GLY A 207 -1.14 -11.27 14.53
N LEU A 208 -1.17 -10.47 13.45
CA LEU A 208 -0.25 -9.33 13.44
C LEU A 208 -0.46 -8.64 14.80
N PRO A 209 0.60 -8.23 15.53
CA PRO A 209 0.36 -7.43 16.72
C PRO A 209 -0.53 -6.28 16.30
N ASP A 210 -1.67 -6.12 16.97
CA ASP A 210 -2.32 -4.83 17.03
C ASP A 210 -1.22 -3.79 17.26
N ALA A 211 -1.30 -2.67 16.54
CA ALA A 211 -0.43 -1.51 16.78
C ALA A 211 -0.18 -1.44 18.29
N PRO A 212 1.10 -1.39 18.73
CA PRO A 212 1.48 -1.70 20.11
C PRO A 212 0.46 -1.07 21.03
N ALA A 213 -0.29 -1.92 21.75
CA ALA A 213 -1.43 -1.48 22.55
C ALA A 213 -0.97 -0.23 23.28
N ARG A 214 -1.51 0.93 22.87
CA ARG A 214 -1.12 2.21 23.45
C ARG A 214 -1.34 2.04 24.93
N ALA A 215 -0.27 2.09 25.72
CA ALA A 215 -0.36 1.85 27.15
C ALA A 215 -1.46 2.77 27.67
N ALA A 216 -2.51 2.17 28.20
CA ALA A 216 -3.71 2.88 28.61
C ALA A 216 -3.86 2.66 30.11
N ALA A 217 -4.08 3.75 30.84
CA ALA A 217 -4.33 3.74 32.26
C ALA A 217 -5.80 4.10 32.51
N THR A 218 -6.38 3.57 33.57
CA THR A 218 -7.72 3.98 34.00
C THR A 218 -7.59 5.17 34.96
N ASP A 219 -8.32 6.25 34.69
CA ASP A 219 -8.45 7.37 35.61
C ASP A 219 -9.15 6.88 36.89
N PRO A 220 -8.49 6.91 38.06
CA PRO A 220 -9.02 6.31 39.28
C PRO A 220 -10.20 7.10 39.89
N VAL A 221 -10.46 8.32 39.41
CA VAL A 221 -11.57 9.16 39.91
C VAL A 221 -12.86 8.87 39.15
N CYS A 222 -12.78 8.69 37.82
CA CYS A 222 -13.97 8.57 36.98
C CYS A 222 -14.06 7.25 36.18
N GLY A 223 -13.01 6.44 36.15
CA GLY A 223 -12.96 5.18 35.41
C GLY A 223 -12.72 5.32 33.91
N MET A 224 -12.47 6.53 33.38
CA MET A 224 -12.17 6.72 31.96
C MET A 224 -10.78 6.21 31.59
N THR A 225 -10.67 5.60 30.40
CA THR A 225 -9.39 5.16 29.84
C THR A 225 -8.60 6.34 29.29
N VAL A 226 -7.33 6.47 29.71
CA VAL A 226 -6.39 7.53 29.34
C VAL A 226 -5.18 6.93 28.65
N GLU A 227 -4.77 7.46 27.51
CA GLU A 227 -3.55 7.05 26.83
C GLU A 227 -2.31 7.60 27.55
N VAL A 228 -1.47 6.72 28.11
CA VAL A 228 -0.29 7.07 28.92
C VAL A 228 0.71 7.95 28.15
N ALA A 229 0.89 7.70 26.85
CA ALA A 229 1.85 8.42 26.03
C ALA A 229 1.47 9.89 25.78
N THR A 230 0.19 10.23 25.83
CA THR A 230 -0.34 11.58 25.54
C THR A 230 -1.02 12.23 26.75
N ALA A 231 -1.04 11.53 27.89
CA ALA A 231 -1.65 12.01 29.12
C ALA A 231 -1.01 13.32 29.59
N ARG A 232 -1.80 14.39 29.52
CA ARG A 232 -1.37 15.73 29.95
C ARG A 232 -1.42 15.91 31.47
N TYR A 233 -2.23 15.11 32.16
CA TYR A 233 -2.49 15.22 33.58
C TYR A 233 -2.07 13.93 34.28
N THR A 234 -1.06 14.03 35.14
CA THR A 234 -0.48 12.89 35.90
C THR A 234 -0.14 13.30 37.31
N SER A 235 -0.09 12.37 38.25
CA SER A 235 0.35 12.61 39.63
C SER A 235 1.01 11.36 40.20
N ASP A 236 2.02 11.54 41.04
CA ASP A 236 2.77 10.46 41.68
C ASP A 236 2.34 10.35 43.15
N TYR A 237 1.90 9.17 43.57
CA TYR A 237 1.48 8.89 44.95
C TYR A 237 1.95 7.49 45.36
N ASP A 238 2.61 7.39 46.52
CA ASP A 238 3.19 6.15 47.07
C ASP A 238 4.07 5.36 46.08
N GLY A 239 4.83 6.09 45.25
CA GLY A 239 5.71 5.49 44.24
C GLY A 239 5.01 5.03 42.96
N VAL A 240 3.69 5.20 42.84
CA VAL A 240 2.90 4.85 41.65
C VAL A 240 2.48 6.12 40.91
N ARG A 241 2.61 6.12 39.59
CA ARG A 241 2.13 7.21 38.71
C ARG A 241 0.70 6.95 38.25
N PHE A 242 -0.17 7.92 38.53
CA PHE A 242 -1.57 7.93 38.09
C PHE A 242 -1.77 8.90 36.92
N TYR A 243 -2.77 8.62 36.08
CA TYR A 243 -3.07 9.33 34.83
C TYR A 243 -4.54 9.74 34.81
N PHE A 244 -4.83 10.97 34.37
CA PHE A 244 -6.17 11.55 34.46
C PHE A 244 -6.69 12.07 33.13
N CYS A 245 -8.00 11.92 32.91
CA CYS A 245 -8.68 12.34 31.68
C CYS A 245 -8.79 13.86 31.57
N SER A 246 -8.71 14.57 32.70
CA SER A 246 -8.88 16.01 32.81
C SER A 246 -8.10 16.56 34.01
N SER A 247 -7.86 17.88 34.02
CA SER A 247 -7.28 18.56 35.17
C SER A 247 -8.15 18.43 36.42
N GLN A 248 -9.48 18.36 36.25
CA GLN A 248 -10.40 18.26 37.38
C GLN A 248 -10.31 16.91 38.11
N CYS A 249 -10.13 15.80 37.38
CA CYS A 249 -9.91 14.48 38.00
C CYS A 249 -8.55 14.44 38.72
N LYS A 250 -7.50 15.02 38.12
CA LYS A 250 -6.20 15.19 38.78
C LYS A 250 -6.31 15.99 40.08
N ASP A 251 -6.93 17.16 40.04
CA ASP A 251 -7.07 18.04 41.21
C ASP A 251 -7.94 17.41 42.31
N THR A 252 -8.89 16.54 41.92
CA THR A 252 -9.71 15.77 42.86
C THR A 252 -8.87 14.69 43.54
N PHE A 253 -8.06 13.96 42.77
CA PHE A 253 -7.14 12.96 43.31
C PHE A 253 -6.10 13.60 44.24
N ASP A 254 -5.46 14.70 43.85
CA ASP A 254 -4.41 15.36 44.65
C ASP A 254 -4.92 15.90 46.00
N ARG A 255 -6.21 16.19 46.11
CA ARG A 255 -6.81 16.71 47.35
C ARG A 255 -6.99 15.63 48.41
N ASP A 256 -7.33 14.41 48.00
CA ASP A 256 -7.48 13.25 48.87
C ASP A 256 -7.19 11.96 48.09
N PRO A 257 -5.91 11.56 47.94
CA PRO A 257 -5.52 10.45 47.07
C PRO A 257 -5.88 9.07 47.62
N ALA A 258 -5.94 8.92 48.94
CA ALA A 258 -6.10 7.65 49.64
C ALA A 258 -7.31 6.80 49.17
N PRO A 259 -8.54 7.35 49.03
CA PRO A 259 -9.69 6.56 48.57
C PRO A 259 -9.56 6.07 47.11
N TYR A 260 -8.85 6.80 46.26
CA TYR A 260 -8.71 6.47 44.84
C TYR A 260 -7.52 5.54 44.57
N ALA A 261 -6.43 5.69 45.33
CA ALA A 261 -5.24 4.85 45.22
C ALA A 261 -5.50 3.40 45.66
N ALA A 262 -6.40 3.18 46.64
CA ALA A 262 -6.72 1.84 47.15
C ALA A 262 -7.53 0.96 46.18
N VAL A 263 -8.20 1.56 45.18
CA VAL A 263 -9.08 0.85 44.24
C VAL A 263 -8.32 0.29 43.03
N HIS A 264 -7.09 0.77 42.79
CA HIS A 264 -6.32 0.50 41.57
C HIS A 264 -4.87 0.05 41.83
N ALA A 265 -4.56 -0.42 43.05
CA ALA A 265 -3.29 -1.05 43.41
C ALA A 265 -3.22 -2.54 43.04
#